data_AF-A0A0M8KKJ7-F1
#
_entry.id   AF-A0A0M8KKJ7-F1
#
_cell.length_a   1.000
_cell.length_b   1.000
_cell.length_c   1.000
_cell.angle_alpha   90.00
_cell.angle_beta   90.00
_cell.angle_gamma   90.00
#
_symmetry.space_group_name_H-M   'P 1'
#
loop_
_entity.id
_entity.type
_entity.pdbx_description
1 polymer ?
#
loop_
_entity_poly.entity_id
_entity_poly.type
_entity_poly.pdbx_seq_one_letter_code
_entity_poly.pdbx_strand_id
1 'polypeptide(L)'
;MHEVRFEVTQEATAAVDGARWSCTPELGIHHAATDHAGNIVLTEDHVRGCMERAGSDPHALPRELGIALGEPWDEELEIYRHAGEGVPMRWLHRVS
;
A
#
# COMPACT_ATOMS: atom_id res chain seq x y z
N MET A 1 -13.45 -12.34 10.08
CA MET A 1 -12.18 -11.68 9.71
C MET A 1 -12.44 -10.18 9.53
N HIS A 2 -13.04 -9.51 10.52
CA HIS A 2 -13.55 -8.13 10.39
C HIS A 2 -12.79 -7.13 11.30
N GLU A 3 -11.53 -7.42 11.65
CA GLU A 3 -10.81 -6.60 12.64
C GLU A 3 -9.28 -6.58 12.47
N VAL A 4 -8.76 -7.08 11.34
CA VAL A 4 -7.31 -7.15 11.15
C VAL A 4 -6.83 -5.92 10.40
N ARG A 5 -5.80 -5.27 10.95
CA ARG A 5 -4.98 -4.25 10.30
C ARG A 5 -3.57 -4.79 10.13
N PHE A 6 -3.01 -4.67 8.93
CA PHE A 6 -1.64 -5.08 8.70
C PHE A 6 -1.00 -4.29 7.55
N GLU A 7 0.32 -4.22 7.59
CA GLU A 7 1.19 -3.91 6.47
C GLU A 7 2.20 -5.06 6.36
N VAL A 8 2.41 -5.57 5.15
CA VAL A 8 3.41 -6.59 4.85
C VAL A 8 4.21 -6.12 3.65
N THR A 9 5.54 -6.14 3.78
CA THR A 9 6.46 -5.84 2.68
C THR A 9 7.19 -7.11 2.28
N GLN A 10 7.27 -7.35 0.97
CA GLN A 10 8.10 -8.36 0.36
C GLN A 10 9.30 -7.70 -0.31
N GLU A 11 10.49 -8.18 0.03
CA GLU A 11 11.72 -7.79 -0.66
C GLU A 11 11.76 -8.39 -2.08
N ALA A 12 12.29 -7.62 -3.03
CA ALA A 12 12.52 -8.08 -4.39
C ALA A 12 13.52 -9.25 -4.41
N THR A 13 13.33 -10.17 -5.36
CA THR A 13 14.28 -11.27 -5.62
C THR A 13 14.70 -11.24 -7.10
N ALA A 14 15.56 -12.18 -7.50
CA ALA A 14 15.92 -12.33 -8.91
C ALA A 14 14.73 -12.72 -9.82
N ALA A 15 13.62 -13.21 -9.26
CA ALA A 15 12.49 -13.74 -10.02
C ALA A 15 11.17 -12.99 -9.80
N VAL A 16 11.07 -12.18 -8.75
CA VAL A 16 9.85 -11.44 -8.40
C VAL A 16 10.20 -10.04 -7.91
N ASP A 17 9.36 -9.07 -8.27
CA ASP A 17 9.47 -7.70 -7.78
C ASP A 17 9.19 -7.64 -6.27
N GLY A 18 9.62 -6.53 -5.66
CA GLY A 18 9.19 -6.17 -4.31
C GLY A 18 7.72 -5.77 -4.33
N ALA A 19 7.05 -5.90 -3.18
CA ALA A 19 5.65 -5.53 -3.07
C ALA A 19 5.26 -5.17 -1.64
N ARG A 20 4.21 -4.37 -1.52
CA ARG A 20 3.57 -4.00 -0.24
C ARG A 20 2.10 -4.39 -0.29
N TRP A 21 1.63 -4.99 0.80
CA TRP A 21 0.21 -5.22 1.07
C TRP A 21 -0.18 -4.47 2.32
N SER A 22 -1.24 -3.67 2.21
CA SER A 22 -1.85 -2.98 3.35
C SER A 22 -3.30 -3.41 3.46
N CYS A 23 -3.80 -3.56 4.68
CA CYS A 23 -5.19 -3.95 4.89
C CYS A 23 -5.79 -3.22 6.08
N THR A 24 -6.98 -2.68 5.90
CA THR A 24 -7.82 -2.16 6.98
C THR A 24 -9.22 -2.75 6.91
N PRO A 25 -9.96 -2.83 8.02
CA PRO A 25 -11.34 -3.30 8.01
C PRO A 25 -12.27 -2.49 7.11
N GLU A 26 -12.01 -1.19 6.94
CA GLU A 26 -12.87 -0.29 6.14
C GLU A 26 -12.53 -0.32 4.65
N LEU A 27 -11.24 -0.37 4.29
CA LEU A 27 -10.77 -0.25 2.91
C LEU A 27 -10.47 -1.58 2.24
N GLY A 28 -10.35 -2.68 3.00
CA GLY A 28 -9.92 -3.97 2.48
C GLY A 28 -8.42 -4.00 2.15
N ILE A 29 -8.00 -4.84 1.20
CA ILE A 29 -6.59 -5.03 0.84
C ILE A 29 -6.19 -4.09 -0.29
N HIS A 30 -5.10 -3.35 -0.09
CA HIS A 30 -4.31 -2.71 -1.14
C HIS A 30 -3.03 -3.51 -1.38
N HIS A 31 -2.65 -3.63 -2.65
CA HIS A 31 -1.41 -4.26 -3.07
C HIS A 31 -0.73 -3.36 -4.10
N ALA A 32 0.57 -3.14 -3.93
CA ALA A 32 1.38 -2.42 -4.89
C ALA A 32 2.76 -3.02 -5.03
N ALA A 33 3.28 -3.06 -6.26
CA ALA A 33 4.68 -3.36 -6.51
C ALA A 33 5.58 -2.23 -5.98
N THR A 34 6.79 -2.57 -5.55
CA THR A 34 7.77 -1.60 -5.07
C THR A 34 9.09 -1.72 -5.83
N ASP A 35 9.77 -0.59 -6.03
CA ASP A 35 11.14 -0.61 -6.53
C ASP A 35 12.14 -1.04 -5.44
N HIS A 36 13.43 -1.08 -5.80
CA HIS A 36 14.49 -1.46 -4.87
C HIS A 36 14.63 -0.52 -3.66
N ALA A 37 14.21 0.74 -3.79
CA ALA A 37 14.23 1.72 -2.69
C ALA A 37 12.96 1.64 -1.82
N GLY A 38 11.99 0.79 -2.17
CA GLY A 38 10.72 0.65 -1.47
C GLY A 38 9.65 1.63 -1.91
N ASN A 39 9.87 2.38 -3.01
CA ASN A 39 8.83 3.26 -3.56
C ASN A 39 7.75 2.42 -4.23
N ILE A 40 6.47 2.79 -4.06
CA ILE A 40 5.40 2.21 -4.84
C ILE A 40 5.57 2.56 -6.32
N VAL A 41 5.44 1.56 -7.18
CA VAL A 41 5.47 1.70 -8.63
C VAL A 41 4.07 1.52 -9.20
N LEU A 42 3.57 2.54 -9.87
CA LEU A 42 2.35 2.46 -10.65
C LEU A 42 2.67 2.07 -12.09
N THR A 43 1.93 1.11 -12.63
CA THR A 43 2.01 0.75 -14.04
C THR A 43 1.34 1.82 -14.89
N GLU A 44 1.61 1.78 -16.20
CA GLU A 44 0.93 2.64 -17.17
C GLU A 44 -0.60 2.50 -17.08
N ASP A 45 -1.11 1.29 -16.92
CA ASP A 45 -2.56 1.03 -16.80
C ASP A 45 -3.16 1.60 -15.52
N HIS A 46 -2.42 1.59 -14.40
CA HIS A 46 -2.86 2.28 -13.19
C HIS A 46 -3.00 3.78 -13.43
N VAL A 47 -1.99 4.41 -14.03
CA VAL A 47 -2.00 5.85 -14.32
C VAL A 47 -3.13 6.20 -15.28
N ARG A 48 -3.31 5.43 -16.37
CA ARG A 48 -4.43 5.61 -17.31
C ARG A 48 -5.78 5.47 -16.61
N GLY A 49 -5.96 4.45 -15.78
CA GLY A 49 -7.19 4.26 -15.01
C GLY A 49 -7.48 5.43 -14.08
N CYS A 50 -6.46 6.02 -13.42
CA CYS A 50 -6.63 7.23 -12.63
C CYS A 50 -7.08 8.42 -13.48
N MET A 51 -6.49 8.62 -14.66
CA MET A 51 -6.87 9.68 -15.59
C MET A 51 -8.32 9.50 -16.09
N GLU A 52 -8.72 8.27 -16.41
CA GLU A 52 -10.08 7.95 -16.84
C GLU A 52 -11.11 8.24 -15.74
N ARG A 53 -10.84 7.84 -14.49
CA ARG A 53 -11.71 8.12 -13.34
C ARG A 53 -11.77 9.61 -13.01
N ALA A 54 -10.66 10.33 -13.17
CA ALA A 54 -10.62 11.77 -12.96
C ALA A 54 -11.40 12.56 -14.04
N GLY A 55 -11.47 12.03 -15.26
CA GLY A 55 -12.15 12.69 -16.37
C GLY A 55 -11.57 14.08 -16.64
N SER A 56 -12.44 15.10 -16.70
CA SER A 56 -12.05 16.49 -16.90
C SER A 56 -11.83 17.28 -15.61
N ASP A 57 -11.94 16.65 -14.43
CA ASP A 57 -11.74 17.30 -13.14
C ASP A 57 -10.25 17.28 -12.74
N PRO A 58 -9.53 18.42 -12.80
CA PRO A 58 -8.12 18.47 -12.44
C PRO A 58 -7.87 18.20 -10.94
N HIS A 59 -8.88 18.38 -10.08
CA HIS A 59 -8.77 18.07 -8.65
C HIS A 59 -9.03 16.60 -8.35
N ALA A 60 -9.61 15.84 -9.30
CA ALA A 60 -9.80 14.41 -9.16
C ALA A 60 -8.53 13.61 -9.36
N LEU A 61 -7.67 14.01 -10.31
CA LEU A 61 -6.47 13.24 -10.63
C LEU A 61 -5.52 13.02 -9.44
N PRO A 62 -5.17 14.05 -8.62
CA PRO A 62 -4.34 13.83 -7.44
C PRO A 62 -4.97 12.84 -6.44
N ARG A 63 -6.29 12.89 -6.24
CA ARG A 63 -7.01 11.96 -5.35
C ARG A 63 -6.96 10.53 -5.88
N GLU A 64 -7.21 10.33 -7.18
CA GLU A 64 -7.16 8.99 -7.78
C GLU A 64 -5.75 8.39 -7.74
N LEU A 65 -4.72 9.23 -7.94
CA LEU A 65 -3.33 8.81 -7.76
C LEU A 65 -3.02 8.47 -6.30
N GLY A 66 -3.49 9.27 -5.34
CA GLY A 66 -3.32 9.00 -3.91
C GLY A 66 -3.93 7.65 -3.50
N ILE A 67 -5.14 7.35 -3.98
CA ILE A 67 -5.78 6.05 -3.78
C ILE A 67 -4.94 4.92 -4.41
N ALA A 68 -4.46 5.10 -5.64
CA ALA A 68 -3.62 4.09 -6.31
C ALA A 68 -2.29 3.84 -5.58
N LEU A 69 -1.70 4.89 -5.00
CA LEU A 69 -0.50 4.83 -4.16
C LEU A 69 -0.78 4.24 -2.76
N GLY A 70 -2.04 4.09 -2.36
CA GLY A 70 -2.42 3.51 -1.08
C GLY A 70 -2.49 4.50 0.08
N GLU A 71 -2.53 5.81 -0.18
CA GLU A 71 -2.58 6.85 0.86
C GLU A 71 -3.67 6.63 1.92
N PRO A 72 -4.93 6.24 1.58
CA PRO A 72 -5.95 6.01 2.60
C PRO A 72 -5.60 4.87 3.58
N TRP A 73 -4.90 3.84 3.10
CA TRP A 73 -4.40 2.77 3.96
C TRP A 73 -3.26 3.27 4.83
N ASP A 74 -2.34 4.06 4.27
CA ASP A 74 -1.22 4.62 5.01
C ASP A 74 -1.70 5.54 6.15
N GLU A 75 -2.75 6.34 5.92
CA GLU A 75 -3.36 7.21 6.94
C GLU A 75 -3.99 6.42 8.10
N GLU A 76 -4.77 5.38 7.80
CA GLU A 76 -5.36 4.52 8.84
C GLU A 76 -4.29 3.75 9.64
N LEU A 77 -3.21 3.32 8.96
CA LEU A 77 -2.15 2.53 9.57
C LEU A 77 -1.12 3.38 10.32
N GLU A 78 -1.01 4.69 10.03
CA GLU A 78 -0.04 5.61 10.64
C GLU A 78 -0.08 5.57 12.17
N ILE A 79 -1.28 5.53 12.75
CA ILE A 79 -1.50 5.50 14.21
C ILE A 79 -0.79 4.28 14.84
N TYR A 80 -0.68 3.17 14.11
CA TYR A 80 -0.08 1.94 14.59
C TYR A 80 1.44 1.87 14.38
N ARG A 81 2.02 2.71 13.50
CA ARG A 81 3.49 2.81 13.34
C ARG A 81 4.15 3.41 14.56
N HIS A 82 3.52 4.43 15.16
CA HIS A 82 4.02 5.07 16.38
C HIS A 82 3.72 4.27 17.66
N ALA A 83 2.72 3.39 17.64
CA ALA A 83 2.45 2.47 18.74
C ALA A 83 3.55 1.41 18.95
N GLY A 84 4.55 1.34 18.05
CA GLY A 84 5.69 0.42 18.12
C GLY A 84 6.79 0.78 19.13
N GLU A 85 6.78 1.97 19.74
CA GLU A 85 7.64 2.24 20.89
C GLU A 85 7.08 1.52 22.14
N GLY A 86 7.50 0.26 22.33
CA GLY A 86 7.25 -0.51 23.55
C GLY A 86 6.12 -1.54 23.46
N VAL A 87 5.42 -1.67 22.33
CA VAL A 87 4.46 -2.76 22.08
C VAL A 87 5.17 -3.88 21.30
N PRO A 88 5.05 -5.17 21.70
CA PRO A 88 5.72 -6.26 21.01
C PRO A 88 5.18 -6.43 19.59
N MET A 89 5.88 -5.88 18.60
CA MET A 89 5.64 -6.14 17.19
C MET A 89 6.07 -7.58 16.88
N ARG A 90 5.12 -8.41 16.41
CA ARG A 90 5.41 -9.79 16.03
C ARG A 90 5.74 -9.84 14.53
N TRP A 91 7.02 -9.82 14.22
CA TRP A 91 7.51 -10.07 12.87
C TRP A 91 7.20 -11.51 12.46
N LEU A 92 6.39 -11.67 11.40
CA LEU A 92 6.19 -12.96 10.76
C LEU A 92 7.30 -13.16 9.73
N HIS A 93 8.38 -13.83 10.14
CA HIS A 93 9.44 -14.25 9.22
C HIS A 93 9.11 -15.64 8.67
N ARG A 94 9.17 -15.81 7.34
CA ARG A 94 9.06 -17.13 6.71
C ARG A 94 10.30 -17.95 7.03
N VAL A 95 10.17 -18.97 7.89
CA VAL A 95 11.22 -19.97 8.09
C VAL A 95 11.02 -21.07 7.04
N SER A 96 12.02 -21.24 6.17
CA SER A 96 12.13 -22.38 5.26
C SER A 96 12.65 -23.61 5.99
#